data_AF-A0A9X3SFQ4-F1
#
_entry.id   AF-A0A9X3SFQ4-F1
#
_cell.length_a   1.000
_cell.length_b   1.000
_cell.length_c   1.000
_cell.angle_alpha   90.00
_cell.angle_beta   90.00
_cell.angle_gamma   90.00
#
_symmetry.space_group_name_H-M   'P 1'
#
loop_
_entity.id
_entity.type
_entity.pdbx_description
1 polymer ?
#
loop_
_entity_poly.entity_id
_entity_poly.type
_entity_poly.pdbx_seq_one_letter_code
_entity_poly.pdbx_strand_id
1 'polypeptide(L)'
;MALVGTVPLAGSASAHGSVINPASRNYGCWERWGDDHLNPAMAQEDPMCWQAWQDDPNAMWNWNGLYKNNVGGQHQQHVPNGTLCSGGNAEGGRYDSLDAVGAWKTTNITSNFTINLYDQASHGADYFLVYVTKQGFDPTRESMGWDDLDLVAETGRYAPSQNYRIDVSTSGYSGRHVVYTVWKASHMDQTYYICSDVNFT
;
A
#
# COMPACT_ATOMS: atom_id res chain seq x y z
N MET A 1 -16.60 32.89 -40.41
CA MET A 1 -16.14 31.52 -40.08
C MET A 1 -15.65 31.57 -38.64
N ALA A 2 -16.45 31.12 -37.68
CA ALA A 2 -16.03 31.00 -36.30
C ALA A 2 -15.49 29.58 -36.08
N LEU A 3 -14.20 29.43 -35.78
CA LEU A 3 -13.64 28.16 -35.35
C LEU A 3 -14.09 27.91 -33.90
N VAL A 4 -14.97 26.95 -33.71
CA VAL A 4 -15.26 26.38 -32.39
C VAL A 4 -14.16 25.37 -32.10
N GLY A 5 -13.19 25.75 -31.29
CA GLY A 5 -12.17 24.83 -30.77
C GLY A 5 -12.75 23.99 -29.65
N THR A 6 -12.95 22.70 -29.88
CA THR A 6 -13.24 21.73 -28.82
C THR A 6 -11.98 21.52 -27.98
N VAL A 7 -12.00 21.96 -26.73
CA VAL A 7 -10.98 21.60 -25.74
C VAL A 7 -11.25 20.14 -25.35
N PRO A 8 -10.34 19.19 -25.60
CA PRO A 8 -10.52 17.85 -25.07
C PRO A 8 -10.40 17.94 -23.56
N LEU A 9 -11.47 17.56 -22.85
CA LEU A 9 -11.40 17.24 -21.44
C LEU A 9 -10.44 16.06 -21.31
N ALA A 10 -9.19 16.33 -20.92
CA ALA A 10 -8.29 15.29 -20.48
C ALA A 10 -8.94 14.63 -19.26
N GLY A 11 -9.47 13.42 -19.43
CA GLY A 11 -9.90 12.62 -18.29
C GLY A 11 -8.70 12.46 -17.37
N SER A 12 -8.92 12.60 -16.06
CA SER A 12 -7.91 12.27 -15.07
C SER A 12 -7.52 10.81 -15.26
N ALA A 13 -6.37 10.57 -15.90
CA ALA A 13 -5.83 9.24 -16.03
C ALA A 13 -5.31 8.80 -14.66
N SER A 14 -6.20 8.25 -13.84
CA SER A 14 -5.81 7.47 -12.68
C SER A 14 -5.31 6.13 -13.23
N ALA A 15 -3.99 5.98 -13.31
CA ALA A 15 -3.35 4.89 -14.04
C ALA A 15 -2.64 3.90 -13.10
N HIS A 16 -3.01 3.86 -11.83
CA HIS A 16 -2.18 3.20 -10.81
C HIS A 16 -3.00 2.24 -9.94
N GLY A 17 -2.34 1.56 -9.01
CA GLY A 17 -2.94 0.47 -8.22
C GLY A 17 -2.52 0.40 -6.75
N SER A 18 -3.17 -0.49 -6.01
CA SER A 18 -2.84 -0.83 -4.61
C SER A 18 -3.34 -2.24 -4.26
N VAL A 19 -2.90 -2.77 -3.12
CA VAL A 19 -3.44 -4.04 -2.59
C VAL A 19 -4.81 -3.77 -1.99
N ILE A 20 -5.83 -4.42 -2.56
CA ILE A 20 -7.23 -4.29 -2.13
C ILE A 20 -7.64 -5.39 -1.13
N ASN A 21 -6.88 -6.50 -1.07
CA ASN A 21 -7.08 -7.53 -0.05
C ASN A 21 -5.78 -8.32 0.22
N PRO A 22 -5.32 -8.47 1.47
CA PRO A 22 -5.74 -7.67 2.63
C PRO A 22 -5.47 -6.19 2.37
N ALA A 23 -6.48 -5.34 2.61
CA ALA A 23 -6.46 -3.93 2.20
C ALA A 23 -5.22 -3.19 2.73
N SER A 24 -4.59 -2.40 1.86
CA SER A 24 -3.49 -1.53 2.29
C SER A 24 -3.99 -0.42 3.23
N ARG A 25 -3.09 0.19 4.00
CA ARG A 25 -3.43 1.24 4.99
C ARG A 25 -4.29 2.34 4.39
N ASN A 26 -3.81 2.99 3.33
CA ASN A 26 -4.51 4.11 2.71
C ASN A 26 -5.73 3.68 1.89
N TYR A 27 -5.68 2.56 1.15
CA TYR A 27 -6.86 2.03 0.47
C TYR A 27 -7.96 1.68 1.47
N GLY A 28 -7.62 1.03 2.58
CA GLY A 28 -8.59 0.69 3.63
C GLY A 28 -9.16 1.93 4.33
N CYS A 29 -8.36 2.96 4.59
CA CYS A 29 -8.88 4.23 5.12
C CYS A 29 -9.79 4.94 4.12
N TRP A 30 -9.44 4.95 2.83
CA TRP A 30 -10.28 5.46 1.77
C TRP A 30 -11.59 4.68 1.66
N GLU A 31 -11.53 3.35 1.67
CA GLU A 31 -12.69 2.48 1.52
C GLU A 31 -13.68 2.61 2.69
N ARG A 32 -13.17 2.72 3.92
CA ARG A 32 -14.01 2.80 5.13
C ARG A 32 -14.54 4.20 5.42
N TRP A 33 -13.82 5.24 5.02
CA TRP A 33 -14.09 6.61 5.47
C TRP A 33 -14.15 7.63 4.34
N GLY A 34 -13.90 7.28 3.08
CA GLY A 34 -13.88 8.25 1.98
C GLY A 34 -15.22 8.99 1.84
N ASP A 35 -16.34 8.29 1.94
CA ASP A 35 -17.68 8.90 1.87
C ASP A 35 -18.06 9.71 3.12
N ASP A 36 -17.27 9.64 4.20
CA ASP A 36 -17.52 10.30 5.48
C ASP A 36 -16.22 10.79 6.18
N HIS A 37 -15.26 11.30 5.40
CA HIS A 37 -13.88 11.51 5.86
C HIS A 37 -13.69 12.61 6.93
N LEU A 38 -14.74 13.39 7.19
CA LEU A 38 -14.78 14.43 8.23
C LEU A 38 -15.51 14.00 9.49
N ASN A 39 -15.96 12.74 9.59
CA ASN A 39 -16.71 12.26 10.74
C ASN A 39 -15.85 12.27 12.02
N PRO A 40 -16.25 13.01 13.07
CA PRO A 40 -15.49 13.07 14.31
C PRO A 40 -15.44 11.75 15.08
N ALA A 41 -16.37 10.82 14.82
CA ALA A 41 -16.35 9.48 15.42
C ALA A 41 -15.12 8.66 14.98
N MET A 42 -14.55 8.95 13.79
CA MET A 42 -13.36 8.29 13.27
C MET A 42 -12.18 8.38 14.24
N ALA A 43 -12.03 9.48 14.99
CA ALA A 43 -10.98 9.64 15.98
C ALA A 43 -10.99 8.55 17.07
N GLN A 44 -12.17 8.04 17.43
CA GLN A 44 -12.33 7.00 18.44
C GLN A 44 -12.41 5.59 17.81
N GLU A 45 -13.05 5.48 16.64
CA GLU A 45 -13.32 4.20 15.99
C GLU A 45 -12.14 3.68 15.17
N ASP A 46 -11.39 4.58 14.53
CA ASP A 46 -10.27 4.29 13.63
C ASP A 46 -9.20 5.39 13.72
N PRO A 47 -8.53 5.54 14.89
CA PRO A 47 -7.62 6.65 15.16
C PRO A 47 -6.46 6.76 14.16
N MET A 48 -6.05 5.64 13.54
CA MET A 48 -4.97 5.65 12.55
C MET A 48 -5.42 6.19 11.19
N CYS A 49 -6.66 5.90 10.76
CA CYS A 49 -7.22 6.59 9.61
C CYS A 49 -7.52 8.06 9.93
N TRP A 50 -8.01 8.36 11.13
CA TRP A 50 -8.26 9.74 11.55
C TRP A 50 -7.02 10.61 11.42
N GLN A 51 -5.89 10.20 12.00
CA GLN A 51 -4.66 10.99 11.90
C GLN A 51 -4.17 11.10 10.45
N ALA A 52 -4.36 10.07 9.61
CA ALA A 52 -3.99 10.13 8.20
C ALA A 52 -4.84 11.14 7.42
N TRP A 53 -6.15 11.15 7.63
CA TRP A 53 -7.06 12.13 7.04
C TRP A 53 -6.79 13.56 7.52
N GLN A 54 -6.35 13.74 8.76
CA GLN A 54 -5.96 15.06 9.29
C GLN A 54 -4.63 15.55 8.73
N ASP A 55 -3.69 14.65 8.42
CA ASP A 55 -2.37 14.97 7.88
C ASP A 55 -2.44 15.37 6.40
N ASP A 56 -2.91 14.46 5.54
CA ASP A 56 -3.17 14.75 4.14
C ASP A 56 -4.28 13.84 3.59
N PRO A 57 -5.50 14.38 3.33
CA PRO A 57 -6.57 13.65 2.68
C PRO A 57 -6.17 13.00 1.35
N ASN A 58 -5.19 13.57 0.65
CA ASN A 58 -4.71 13.05 -0.62
C ASN A 58 -3.96 11.72 -0.51
N ALA A 59 -3.51 11.33 0.68
CA ALA A 59 -2.98 10.00 0.94
C ALA A 59 -4.03 8.91 0.65
N MET A 60 -5.30 9.22 0.95
CA MET A 60 -6.45 8.34 0.72
C MET A 60 -7.10 8.61 -0.65
N TRP A 61 -7.28 9.87 -1.05
CA TRP A 61 -7.87 10.15 -2.38
C TRP A 61 -7.03 9.64 -3.54
N ASN A 62 -5.70 9.66 -3.39
CA ASN A 62 -4.77 9.05 -4.33
C ASN A 62 -4.25 7.72 -3.77
N TRP A 63 -5.14 6.87 -3.25
CA TRP A 63 -4.76 5.58 -2.64
C TRP A 63 -3.90 4.69 -3.55
N ASN A 64 -3.99 4.90 -4.86
CA ASN A 64 -3.25 4.16 -5.87
C ASN A 64 -1.89 4.77 -6.23
N GLY A 65 -1.53 5.94 -5.71
CA GLY A 65 -0.34 6.69 -6.12
C GLY A 65 0.91 6.47 -5.27
N LEU A 66 0.97 5.41 -4.46
CA LEU A 66 2.08 5.18 -3.53
C LEU A 66 3.22 4.41 -4.24
N TYR A 67 4.04 5.14 -4.99
CA TYR A 67 5.15 4.58 -5.74
C TYR A 67 6.41 5.46 -5.72
N LYS A 68 7.54 4.87 -6.11
CA LYS A 68 8.77 5.58 -6.48
C LYS A 68 9.18 5.20 -7.89
N ASN A 69 9.72 6.16 -8.63
CA ASN A 69 10.38 5.91 -9.91
C ASN A 69 11.90 5.77 -9.72
N ASN A 70 12.56 5.11 -10.66
CA ASN A 70 14.02 5.01 -10.76
C ASN A 70 14.70 4.42 -9.50
N VAL A 71 14.09 3.40 -8.90
CA VAL A 71 14.63 2.70 -7.71
C VAL A 71 15.77 1.76 -8.09
N GLY A 72 15.77 1.22 -9.32
CA GLY A 72 16.79 0.29 -9.79
C GLY A 72 16.93 -0.97 -8.93
N GLY A 73 15.84 -1.42 -8.29
CA GLY A 73 15.84 -2.57 -7.37
C GLY A 73 16.50 -2.31 -6.00
N GLN A 74 17.04 -1.12 -5.74
CA GLN A 74 17.74 -0.77 -4.49
C GLN A 74 16.74 -0.32 -3.41
N HIS A 75 15.76 -1.17 -3.09
CA HIS A 75 14.62 -0.84 -2.22
C HIS A 75 15.05 -0.24 -0.88
N GLN A 76 16.00 -0.87 -0.17
CA GLN A 76 16.45 -0.41 1.15
C GLN A 76 17.15 0.95 1.13
N GLN A 77 17.84 1.28 0.03
CA GLN A 77 18.48 2.58 -0.14
C GLN A 77 17.46 3.70 -0.37
N HIS A 78 16.37 3.38 -1.08
CA HIS A 78 15.34 4.35 -1.45
C HIS A 78 14.20 4.45 -0.42
N VAL A 79 14.10 3.48 0.49
CA VAL A 79 13.08 3.40 1.53
C VAL A 79 13.77 3.13 2.87
N PRO A 80 14.20 4.18 3.60
CA PRO A 80 14.85 4.02 4.91
C PRO A 80 13.95 3.35 5.95
N ASN A 81 14.56 2.75 6.98
CA ASN A 81 13.83 2.23 8.15
C ASN A 81 12.91 3.29 8.76
N GLY A 82 11.72 2.86 9.20
CA GLY A 82 10.68 3.72 9.72
C GLY A 82 9.87 4.48 8.67
N THR A 83 10.21 4.35 7.38
CA THR A 83 9.48 5.00 6.27
C THR A 83 8.93 4.00 5.24
N LEU A 84 8.81 2.73 5.64
CA LEU A 84 8.45 1.65 4.72
C LEU A 84 7.03 1.84 4.16
N CYS A 85 6.09 2.30 4.98
CA CYS A 85 4.68 2.41 4.62
C CYS A 85 4.34 3.69 3.85
N SER A 86 5.18 4.73 3.91
CA SER A 86 5.14 5.88 2.99
C SER A 86 5.93 5.67 1.70
N GLY A 87 6.64 4.54 1.56
CA GLY A 87 7.55 4.30 0.44
C GLY A 87 8.75 5.25 0.45
N GLY A 88 9.30 5.56 1.63
CA GLY A 88 10.43 6.48 1.81
C GLY A 88 10.04 7.90 1.46
N ASN A 89 8.96 8.39 2.07
CA ASN A 89 8.39 9.72 1.83
C ASN A 89 8.04 9.94 0.34
N ALA A 90 7.44 8.94 -0.29
CA ALA A 90 7.06 9.00 -1.70
C ALA A 90 6.12 10.19 -1.99
N GLU A 91 6.10 10.64 -3.24
CA GLU A 91 5.21 11.72 -3.70
C GLU A 91 5.30 13.03 -2.88
N GLY A 92 6.49 13.35 -2.38
CA GLY A 92 6.75 14.57 -1.62
C GLY A 92 6.24 14.52 -0.17
N GLY A 93 6.13 13.31 0.40
CA GLY A 93 5.67 13.11 1.77
C GLY A 93 4.16 12.94 1.92
N ARG A 94 3.42 12.83 0.80
CA ARG A 94 1.94 12.68 0.81
C ARG A 94 1.45 11.52 1.68
N TYR A 95 2.26 10.47 1.83
CA TYR A 95 1.90 9.25 2.54
C TYR A 95 2.62 9.11 3.88
N ASP A 96 3.24 10.16 4.42
CA ASP A 96 4.05 10.10 5.65
C ASP A 96 3.21 9.68 6.87
N SER A 97 1.94 10.07 6.93
CA SER A 97 1.02 9.58 7.96
C SER A 97 0.82 8.07 7.98
N LEU A 98 1.14 7.35 6.90
CA LEU A 98 1.07 5.89 6.86
C LEU A 98 2.22 5.24 7.65
N ASP A 99 3.28 5.98 7.99
CA ASP A 99 4.37 5.48 8.84
C ASP A 99 4.05 5.60 10.35
N ALA A 100 2.92 6.22 10.71
CA ALA A 100 2.51 6.36 12.09
C ALA A 100 2.37 4.99 12.77
N VAL A 101 2.98 4.87 13.95
CA VAL A 101 2.92 3.67 14.79
C VAL A 101 1.64 3.70 15.61
N GLY A 102 0.85 2.62 15.58
CA GLY A 102 -0.39 2.55 16.34
C GLY A 102 -1.33 1.45 15.88
N ALA A 103 -2.54 1.44 16.45
CA ALA A 103 -3.52 0.37 16.28
C ALA A 103 -4.29 0.47 14.94
N TRP A 104 -3.59 0.33 13.81
CA TRP A 104 -4.21 0.25 12.48
C TRP A 104 -5.23 -0.90 12.43
N LYS A 105 -6.32 -0.72 11.67
CA LYS A 105 -7.31 -1.79 11.47
C LYS A 105 -6.70 -2.95 10.69
N THR A 106 -6.96 -4.17 11.15
CA THR A 106 -6.41 -5.38 10.55
C THR A 106 -7.44 -6.13 9.72
N THR A 107 -6.98 -6.83 8.69
CA THR A 107 -7.74 -7.90 8.03
C THR A 107 -7.36 -9.24 8.65
N ASN A 108 -8.34 -10.05 9.07
CA ASN A 108 -8.07 -11.42 9.51
C ASN A 108 -7.64 -12.28 8.31
N ILE A 109 -6.53 -13.00 8.45
CA ILE A 109 -5.99 -13.92 7.45
C ILE A 109 -5.58 -15.23 8.11
N THR A 110 -5.46 -16.29 7.30
CA THR A 110 -4.86 -17.55 7.77
C THR A 110 -3.41 -17.64 7.33
N SER A 111 -2.69 -18.68 7.74
CA SER A 111 -1.32 -18.95 7.26
C SER A 111 -1.22 -19.10 5.73
N ASN A 112 -2.32 -19.43 5.06
CA ASN A 112 -2.43 -19.34 3.61
C ASN A 112 -3.36 -18.20 3.24
N PHE A 113 -2.88 -17.24 2.47
CA PHE A 113 -3.66 -16.09 2.06
C PHE A 113 -3.26 -15.63 0.67
N THR A 114 -4.09 -14.80 0.04
CA THR A 114 -3.82 -14.25 -1.29
C THR A 114 -3.73 -12.73 -1.19
N ILE A 115 -2.64 -12.15 -1.70
CA ILE A 115 -2.58 -10.73 -2.03
C ILE A 115 -3.36 -10.52 -3.34
N ASN A 116 -4.41 -9.71 -3.27
CA ASN A 116 -5.13 -9.21 -4.44
C ASN A 116 -4.71 -7.75 -4.67
N LEU A 117 -3.96 -7.52 -5.74
CA LEU A 117 -3.62 -6.17 -6.19
C LEU A 117 -4.52 -5.77 -7.36
N TYR A 118 -5.11 -4.57 -7.28
CA TYR A 118 -5.83 -3.94 -8.37
C TYR A 118 -4.96 -2.87 -9.02
N ASP A 119 -4.90 -2.86 -10.35
CA ASP A 119 -4.10 -1.97 -11.17
C ASP A 119 -4.97 -1.44 -12.32
N GLN A 120 -5.35 -0.16 -12.25
CA GLN A 120 -6.25 0.42 -13.23
C GLN A 120 -5.65 0.45 -14.65
N ALA A 121 -4.33 0.58 -14.78
CA ALA A 121 -3.66 0.71 -16.08
C ALA A 121 -3.12 -0.60 -16.64
N SER A 122 -3.21 -1.71 -15.90
CA SER A 122 -2.73 -3.01 -16.34
C SER A 122 -1.26 -3.00 -16.75
N HIS A 123 -0.41 -2.38 -15.93
CA HIS A 123 1.02 -2.21 -16.18
C HIS A 123 1.83 -3.52 -16.23
N GLY A 124 1.25 -4.64 -15.79
CA GLY A 124 1.98 -5.87 -15.50
C GLY A 124 2.88 -5.74 -14.28
N ALA A 125 3.60 -6.80 -13.97
CA ALA A 125 4.63 -6.78 -12.93
C ALA A 125 5.88 -7.51 -13.42
N ASP A 126 7.06 -6.93 -13.15
CA ASP A 126 8.32 -7.64 -13.31
C ASP A 126 8.48 -8.68 -12.20
N TYR A 127 8.09 -8.30 -10.97
CA TYR A 127 8.01 -9.16 -9.81
C TYR A 127 7.14 -8.52 -8.72
N PHE A 128 6.73 -9.36 -7.77
CA PHE A 128 6.26 -8.99 -6.45
C PHE A 128 7.19 -9.59 -5.40
N LEU A 129 7.54 -8.80 -4.37
CA LEU A 129 8.11 -9.29 -3.12
C LEU A 129 7.07 -9.08 -2.03
N VAL A 130 6.78 -10.12 -1.26
CA VAL A 130 5.86 -10.04 -0.14
C VAL A 130 6.62 -10.38 1.13
N TYR A 131 6.60 -9.45 2.06
CA TYR A 131 7.19 -9.59 3.37
C TYR A 131 6.12 -9.61 4.46
N VAL A 132 6.45 -10.19 5.60
CA VAL A 132 5.64 -10.15 6.83
C VAL A 132 6.55 -9.74 7.98
N THR A 133 6.05 -8.91 8.90
CA THR A 133 6.79 -8.61 10.13
C THR A 133 7.06 -9.88 10.92
N LYS A 134 8.26 -10.01 11.49
CA LYS A 134 8.68 -11.16 12.28
C LYS A 134 7.74 -11.40 13.47
N GLN A 135 7.58 -12.67 13.87
CA GLN A 135 6.86 -13.00 15.10
C GLN A 135 7.51 -12.30 16.31
N GLY A 136 6.70 -11.57 17.08
CA GLY A 136 7.15 -10.79 18.23
C GLY A 136 7.28 -9.29 17.98
N PHE A 137 7.29 -8.83 16.73
CA PHE A 137 7.19 -7.41 16.38
C PHE A 137 5.79 -6.86 16.70
N ASP A 138 5.69 -5.75 17.41
CA ASP A 138 4.44 -5.08 17.75
C ASP A 138 4.25 -3.80 16.90
N PRO A 139 3.49 -3.86 15.80
CA PRO A 139 3.27 -2.69 14.93
C PRO A 139 2.42 -1.58 15.58
N THR A 140 1.89 -1.82 16.79
CA THR A 140 1.20 -0.77 17.56
C THR A 140 2.14 0.06 18.43
N ARG A 141 3.39 -0.39 18.59
CA ARG A 141 4.39 0.23 19.48
C ARG A 141 5.75 0.45 18.84
N GLU A 142 6.04 -0.24 17.75
CA GLU A 142 7.34 -0.24 17.09
C GLU A 142 7.24 0.32 15.67
N SER A 143 8.28 1.05 15.26
CA SER A 143 8.43 1.55 13.89
C SER A 143 9.14 0.47 13.06
N MET A 144 8.55 0.10 11.94
CA MET A 144 9.02 -1.01 11.10
C MET A 144 10.28 -0.63 10.34
N GLY A 145 11.31 -1.46 10.40
CA GLY A 145 12.50 -1.44 9.53
C GLY A 145 12.63 -2.72 8.71
N TRP A 146 13.61 -2.74 7.79
CA TRP A 146 13.86 -3.91 6.94
C TRP A 146 14.30 -5.15 7.72
N ASP A 147 15.00 -4.96 8.85
CA ASP A 147 15.43 -6.07 9.71
C ASP A 147 14.27 -6.69 10.51
N ASP A 148 13.10 -6.07 10.53
CA ASP A 148 11.89 -6.58 11.17
C ASP A 148 11.05 -7.47 10.23
N LEU A 149 11.48 -7.63 8.98
CA LEU A 149 10.72 -8.31 7.93
C LEU A 149 11.33 -9.66 7.55
N ASP A 150 10.45 -10.64 7.33
CA ASP A 150 10.78 -11.89 6.64
C ASP A 150 10.21 -11.83 5.21
N LEU A 151 11.02 -12.17 4.20
CA LEU A 151 10.52 -12.38 2.84
C LEU A 151 9.78 -13.72 2.77
N VAL A 152 8.48 -13.69 2.51
CA VAL A 152 7.62 -14.88 2.51
C VAL A 152 7.17 -15.32 1.12
N ALA A 153 7.22 -14.43 0.14
CA ALA A 153 6.99 -14.79 -1.26
C ALA A 153 7.77 -13.87 -2.21
N GLU A 154 8.26 -14.45 -3.29
CA GLU A 154 8.83 -13.76 -4.44
C GLU A 154 8.22 -14.39 -5.70
N THR A 155 7.87 -13.55 -6.66
CA THR A 155 7.24 -13.99 -7.92
C THR A 155 8.04 -13.58 -9.13
N GLY A 156 7.81 -14.25 -10.26
CA GLY A 156 8.27 -13.80 -11.56
C GLY A 156 7.33 -12.76 -12.19
N ARG A 157 7.46 -12.61 -13.51
CA ARG A 157 6.64 -11.67 -14.29
C ARG A 157 5.16 -12.04 -14.30
N TYR A 158 4.31 -11.02 -14.21
CA TYR A 158 2.89 -11.09 -14.56
C TYR A 158 2.64 -10.28 -15.83
N ALA A 159 1.86 -10.83 -16.75
CA ALA A 159 1.37 -10.10 -17.92
C ALA A 159 0.42 -8.95 -17.51
N PRO A 160 0.27 -7.90 -18.34
CA PRO A 160 -0.75 -6.87 -18.16
C PRO A 160 -2.13 -7.42 -17.76
N SER A 161 -2.64 -7.00 -16.60
CA SER A 161 -3.96 -7.36 -16.07
C SER A 161 -4.43 -6.28 -15.11
N GLN A 162 -5.74 -6.11 -14.96
CA GLN A 162 -6.26 -5.20 -13.93
C GLN A 162 -6.15 -5.78 -12.52
N ASN A 163 -5.99 -7.10 -12.40
CA ASN A 163 -5.93 -7.79 -11.12
C ASN A 163 -4.78 -8.79 -11.11
N TYR A 164 -3.99 -8.77 -10.04
CA TYR A 164 -2.93 -9.74 -9.79
C TYR A 164 -3.21 -10.47 -8.47
N ARG A 165 -2.99 -11.77 -8.48
CA ARG A 165 -3.16 -12.65 -7.32
C ARG A 165 -1.82 -13.29 -6.99
N ILE A 166 -1.37 -13.11 -5.76
CA ILE A 166 -0.14 -13.71 -5.24
C ILE A 166 -0.54 -14.58 -4.05
N ASP A 167 -0.48 -15.89 -4.26
CA ASP A 167 -0.76 -16.85 -3.19
C ASP A 167 0.47 -16.97 -2.29
N VAL A 168 0.27 -16.75 -1.00
CA VAL A 168 1.31 -16.75 0.03
C VAL A 168 1.00 -17.86 1.03
N SER A 169 2.02 -18.64 1.35
CA SER A 169 1.96 -19.69 2.38
C SER A 169 3.02 -19.42 3.43
N THR A 170 2.60 -19.27 4.68
CA THR A 170 3.48 -18.99 5.81
C THR A 170 3.32 -20.01 6.92
N SER A 171 4.20 -19.97 7.91
CA SER A 171 4.06 -20.75 9.14
C SER A 171 4.72 -19.99 10.29
N GLY A 172 4.27 -20.21 11.53
CA GLY A 172 4.87 -19.60 12.71
C GLY A 172 4.45 -18.15 13.00
N TYR A 173 3.49 -17.59 12.25
CA TYR A 173 2.90 -16.28 12.50
C TYR A 173 1.55 -16.41 13.22
N SER A 174 1.27 -15.52 14.16
CA SER A 174 0.02 -15.46 14.92
C SER A 174 -0.23 -14.05 15.45
N GLY A 175 -1.49 -13.65 15.49
CA GLY A 175 -1.87 -12.32 15.96
C GLY A 175 -1.55 -11.22 14.95
N ARG A 176 -1.31 -10.01 15.44
CA ARG A 176 -1.17 -8.81 14.62
C ARG A 176 0.18 -8.73 13.92
N HIS A 177 0.16 -8.48 12.61
CA HIS A 177 1.35 -8.30 11.77
C HIS A 177 1.11 -7.20 10.71
N VAL A 178 2.19 -6.77 10.05
CA VAL A 178 2.10 -6.01 8.80
C VAL A 178 2.59 -6.90 7.67
N VAL A 179 1.80 -6.98 6.60
CA VAL A 179 2.23 -7.52 5.31
C VAL A 179 2.73 -6.36 4.47
N TYR A 180 3.95 -6.45 3.96
CA TYR A 180 4.56 -5.43 3.14
C TYR A 180 4.79 -5.96 1.73
N THR A 181 4.06 -5.42 0.76
CA THR A 181 4.12 -5.82 -0.65
C THR A 181 4.90 -4.79 -1.45
N VAL A 182 5.94 -5.25 -2.14
CA VAL A 182 6.67 -4.48 -3.15
C VAL A 182 6.20 -4.95 -4.51
N TRP A 183 5.61 -4.06 -5.30
CA TRP A 183 5.21 -4.33 -6.68
C TRP A 183 6.09 -3.54 -7.64
N LYS A 184 6.91 -4.24 -8.43
CA LYS A 184 7.67 -3.63 -9.52
C LYS A 184 6.85 -3.70 -10.80
N ALA A 185 6.27 -2.59 -11.24
CA ALA A 185 5.48 -2.54 -12.47
C ALA A 185 6.35 -2.69 -13.73
N SER A 186 5.82 -3.26 -14.82
CA SER A 186 6.64 -3.58 -16.00
C SER A 186 6.80 -2.44 -17.02
N HIS A 187 5.94 -1.42 -17.00
CA HIS A 187 5.94 -0.37 -18.03
C HIS A 187 7.15 0.58 -17.96
N MET A 188 7.74 0.77 -16.77
CA MET A 188 8.98 1.52 -16.55
C MET A 188 9.60 1.12 -15.19
N ASP A 189 10.69 1.77 -14.78
CA ASP A 189 11.20 1.60 -13.41
C ASP A 189 10.32 2.37 -12.40
N GLN A 190 9.18 1.77 -12.08
CA GLN A 190 8.23 2.25 -11.08
C GLN A 190 7.92 1.12 -10.10
N THR A 191 8.06 1.41 -8.81
CA THR A 191 7.88 0.44 -7.73
C THR A 191 6.92 0.99 -6.70
N TYR A 192 5.94 0.17 -6.32
CA TYR A 192 4.94 0.48 -5.30
C TYR A 192 5.30 -0.21 -3.98
N TYR A 193 5.02 0.46 -2.86
CA TYR A 193 5.35 0.02 -1.52
C TYR A 193 4.11 0.02 -0.65
N ILE A 194 3.59 -1.15 -0.30
CA ILE A 194 2.20 -1.28 0.14
C ILE A 194 2.15 -2.03 1.47
N CYS A 195 1.84 -1.33 2.56
CA CYS A 195 1.59 -1.92 3.87
C CYS A 195 0.12 -2.29 4.05
N SER A 196 -0.15 -3.54 4.46
CA SER A 196 -1.46 -4.03 4.86
C SER A 196 -1.37 -4.60 6.29
N ASP A 197 -2.11 -4.02 7.24
CA ASP A 197 -2.17 -4.56 8.59
C ASP A 197 -3.09 -5.79 8.63
N VAL A 198 -2.60 -6.87 9.23
CA VAL A 198 -3.30 -8.16 9.26
C VAL A 198 -3.31 -8.76 10.66
N ASN A 199 -4.19 -9.72 10.85
CA ASN A 199 -4.25 -10.53 12.06
C ASN A 199 -4.30 -12.01 11.65
N PHE A 200 -3.23 -12.77 11.92
CA PHE A 200 -3.15 -14.20 11.68
C PHE A 200 -3.99 -14.96 12.70
N THR A 201 -4.98 -15.69 12.21
CA THR A 201 -5.97 -16.48 12.99
C THR A 201 -5.95 -17.95 12.63
#